data_AF-A0A847XYT1-F1
#
_entry.id   AF-A0A847XYT1-F1
#
_cell.length_a   1.000
_cell.length_b   1.000
_cell.length_c   1.000
_cell.angle_alpha   90.00
_cell.angle_beta   90.00
_cell.angle_gamma   90.00
#
_symmetry.space_group_name_H-M   'P 1'
#
loop_
_entity.id
_entity.type
_entity.pdbx_description
1 polymer ?
#
loop_
_entity_poly.entity_id
_entity_poly.type
_entity_poly.pdbx_seq_one_letter_code
_entity_poly.pdbx_strand_id
1 'polypeptide(L)'
;MKLNLALAQTTAVLGGVSQNLEAHLALVKNARAAGADLLIFPELSLTGYVLQDLVPTVAHRPNVHDPVFKPLLEASKEIDLLVG
;
A
#
# COMPACT_ATOMS: atom_id res chain seq x y z
N MET A 1 6.55 20.86 -15.56
CA MET A 1 5.33 20.18 -15.08
C MET A 1 5.33 20.24 -13.56
N LYS A 2 4.19 20.41 -12.91
CA LYS A 2 4.07 20.36 -11.44
C LYS A 2 3.48 19.00 -11.05
N LEU A 3 3.99 18.40 -9.98
CA LEU A 3 3.52 17.12 -9.45
C LEU A 3 3.25 17.29 -7.95
N ASN A 4 2.12 16.81 -7.47
CA ASN A 4 1.74 16.78 -6.05
C ASN A 4 2.01 15.38 -5.50
N LEU A 5 2.92 15.30 -4.53
CA LEU A 5 3.30 14.04 -3.90
C LEU A 5 2.66 13.92 -2.51
N ALA A 6 2.14 12.74 -2.20
CA ALA A 6 1.72 12.36 -0.86
C ALA A 6 2.68 11.31 -0.28
N LEU A 7 3.09 11.50 0.97
CA LEU A 7 3.90 10.55 1.72
C LEU A 7 3.04 9.95 2.82
N ALA A 8 2.80 8.64 2.75
CA ALA A 8 2.08 7.94 3.80
C ALA A 8 2.99 7.73 5.02
N GLN A 9 2.52 8.18 6.17
CA GLN A 9 3.09 7.80 7.47
C GLN A 9 2.07 6.95 8.20
N THR A 10 2.40 5.67 8.41
CA THR A 10 1.50 4.69 9.00
C THR A 10 2.27 3.71 9.89
N THR A 11 1.56 3.07 10.83
CA THR A 11 2.10 1.97 11.63
C THR A 11 1.53 0.66 11.09
N ALA A 12 2.38 -0.14 10.46
CA ALA A 12 1.99 -1.47 9.98
C ALA A 12 1.82 -2.44 11.15
N VAL A 13 0.74 -3.23 11.11
CA VAL A 13 0.56 -4.38 11.98
C VAL A 13 1.43 -5.51 11.46
N LEU A 14 2.37 -6.00 12.28
CA LEU A 14 3.29 -7.07 11.90
C LEU A 14 2.51 -8.35 11.54
N GLY A 15 2.69 -8.82 10.31
CA GLY A 15 1.97 -9.97 9.74
C GLY A 15 0.49 -9.72 9.38
N GLY A 16 -0.05 -8.55 9.76
CA GLY A 16 -1.47 -8.19 9.61
C GLY A 16 -1.83 -7.69 8.21
N VAL A 17 -1.62 -8.49 7.17
CA VAL A 17 -1.71 -8.03 5.77
C VAL A 17 -3.07 -7.40 5.42
N SER A 18 -4.18 -8.01 5.85
CA SER A 18 -5.52 -7.47 5.58
C SER A 18 -5.76 -6.13 6.27
N GLN A 19 -5.27 -5.95 7.50
CA GLN A 19 -5.42 -4.71 8.26
C GLN A 19 -4.58 -3.59 7.64
N ASN A 20 -3.36 -3.93 7.23
CA ASN A 20 -2.47 -2.99 6.55
C ASN A 20 -3.04 -2.58 5.20
N LEU A 21 -3.59 -3.52 4.42
CA LEU A 21 -4.25 -3.24 3.16
C LEU A 21 -5.44 -2.26 3.34
N GLU A 22 -6.28 -2.48 4.35
CA GLU A 22 -7.38 -1.56 4.65
C GLU A 22 -6.87 -0.15 4.94
N ALA A 23 -5.82 -0.03 5.76
CA ALA A 23 -5.17 1.25 6.04
C ALA A 23 -4.58 1.91 4.77
N HIS A 24 -3.98 1.13 3.87
CA HIS A 24 -3.48 1.64 2.59
C HIS A 24 -4.62 2.21 1.75
N LEU A 25 -5.71 1.47 1.58
CA LEU A 25 -6.86 1.91 0.77
C LEU A 25 -7.51 3.17 1.34
N ALA A 26 -7.54 3.33 2.67
CA ALA A 26 -7.99 4.58 3.30
C ALA A 26 -7.05 5.76 2.98
N LEU A 27 -5.74 5.54 3.04
CA LEU A 27 -4.75 6.56 2.68
C LEU A 27 -4.80 6.94 1.20
N VAL A 28 -5.03 5.98 0.31
CA VAL A 28 -5.24 6.23 -1.14
C VAL A 28 -6.43 7.16 -1.35
N LYS A 29 -7.58 6.89 -0.71
CA LYS A 29 -8.76 7.76 -0.78
C LYS A 29 -8.46 9.18 -0.31
N ASN A 30 -7.72 9.31 0.80
CA ASN A 30 -7.35 10.62 1.36
C ASN A 30 -6.39 11.39 0.42
N ALA A 31 -5.38 10.72 -0.11
CA ALA A 31 -4.41 11.33 -1.03
C ALA A 31 -5.08 11.80 -2.32
N ARG A 32 -5.99 10.98 -2.87
CA ARG A 32 -6.79 11.35 -4.05
C ARG A 32 -7.66 12.57 -3.77
N ALA A 33 -8.35 12.60 -2.63
CA ALA A 33 -9.18 13.73 -2.23
C ALA A 33 -8.36 15.03 -2.02
N ALA A 34 -7.08 14.90 -1.66
CA ALA A 34 -6.14 16.01 -1.53
C ALA A 34 -5.49 16.45 -2.87
N GLY A 35 -5.80 15.77 -3.98
CA GLY A 35 -5.26 16.10 -5.30
C GLY A 35 -3.79 15.70 -5.49
N ALA A 36 -3.35 14.63 -4.81
CA ALA A 36 -2.05 14.03 -5.04
C ALA A 36 -2.04 13.22 -6.35
N ASP A 37 -0.92 13.30 -7.09
CA ASP A 37 -0.69 12.53 -8.31
C ASP A 37 -0.04 11.18 -8.00
N LEU A 38 0.79 11.12 -6.96
CA LEU A 38 1.49 9.92 -6.50
C LEU A 38 1.47 9.82 -4.97
N LEU A 39 1.09 8.66 -4.45
CA LEU A 39 1.17 8.30 -3.03
C LEU A 39 2.28 7.26 -2.81
N ILE A 40 3.19 7.56 -1.89
CA ILE A 40 4.34 6.71 -1.56
C ILE A 40 4.16 6.13 -0.16
N PHE A 41 4.28 4.82 -0.04
CA PHE A 41 4.22 4.09 1.22
C PHE A 41 5.60 3.71 1.75
N PRO A 42 5.75 3.50 3.08
CA PRO A 42 6.98 2.96 3.66
C PRO A 42 7.31 1.54 3.18
N GLU A 43 8.57 1.13 3.33
CA GLU A 43 9.03 -0.24 3.07
C GLU A 43 8.30 -1.26 3.95
N LEU A 44 7.90 -2.38 3.34
CA LEU A 44 7.15 -3.48 3.93
C LEU A 44 5.89 -3.01 4.66
N SER A 45 5.26 -1.94 4.19
CA SER A 45 4.10 -1.34 4.87
C SER A 45 2.85 -2.23 4.81
N LEU A 46 2.78 -3.16 3.86
CA LEU A 46 1.71 -4.17 3.80
C LEU A 46 1.87 -5.30 4.83
N THR A 47 3.08 -5.56 5.31
CA THR A 47 3.40 -6.77 6.09
C THR A 47 4.04 -6.48 7.44
N GLY A 48 4.63 -5.30 7.61
CA GLY A 48 5.50 -4.94 8.73
C GLY A 48 6.98 -5.24 8.43
N TYR A 49 7.87 -4.47 9.04
CA TYR A 49 9.30 -4.50 8.71
C TYR A 49 10.05 -5.75 9.27
N VAL A 50 9.83 -6.07 10.54
CA VAL A 50 10.64 -7.07 11.28
C VAL A 50 10.00 -8.47 11.18
N LEU A 51 9.76 -8.94 9.94
CA LEU A 51 9.04 -10.20 9.69
C LEU A 51 9.80 -11.45 10.13
N GLN A 52 11.11 -11.50 9.92
CA GLN A 52 11.94 -12.69 10.19
C GLN A 52 11.29 -13.96 9.61
N ASP A 53 10.97 -14.95 10.45
CA ASP A 53 10.40 -16.23 10.03
C ASP A 53 8.96 -16.13 9.50
N LEU A 54 8.30 -14.97 9.64
CA LEU A 54 6.96 -14.76 9.08
C LEU A 54 6.96 -14.50 7.58
N VAL A 55 8.10 -14.12 6.97
CA VAL A 55 8.20 -13.79 5.53
C VAL A 55 7.44 -14.78 4.61
N PRO A 56 7.65 -16.11 4.69
CA PRO A 56 6.97 -17.05 3.80
C PRO A 56 5.44 -17.10 4.00
N THR A 57 4.94 -16.71 5.19
CA THR A 57 3.51 -16.76 5.52
C THR A 57 2.71 -15.58 4.98
N VAL A 58 3.39 -14.47 4.68
CA VAL A 58 2.79 -13.21 4.20
C VAL A 58 3.27 -12.83 2.80
N ALA A 59 3.96 -13.73 2.11
CA ALA A 59 4.46 -13.47 0.77
C ALA A 59 3.29 -13.42 -0.23
N HIS A 60 3.16 -12.27 -0.91
CA HIS A 60 2.16 -12.03 -1.94
C HIS A 60 2.82 -11.86 -3.30
N ARG A 61 2.09 -12.20 -4.37
CA ARG A 61 2.56 -11.97 -5.74
C ARG A 61 1.91 -10.70 -6.28
N PRO A 62 2.67 -9.73 -6.83
CA PRO A 62 2.12 -8.48 -7.33
C PRO A 62 1.41 -8.66 -8.69
N ASN A 63 0.26 -9.33 -8.69
CA ASN A 63 -0.55 -9.54 -9.89
C ASN A 63 -2.07 -9.40 -9.60
N VAL A 64 -2.86 -9.33 -10.66
CA VAL A 64 -4.31 -9.08 -10.62
C VAL A 64 -5.13 -10.18 -9.92
N HIS A 65 -4.57 -11.38 -9.75
CA HIS A 65 -5.25 -12.49 -9.09
C HIS A 65 -4.93 -12.58 -7.60
N ASP A 66 -3.92 -11.85 -7.12
CA ASP A 66 -3.60 -11.81 -5.70
C ASP A 66 -4.61 -10.92 -4.95
N PRO A 67 -5.24 -11.43 -3.88
CA PRO A 67 -6.29 -10.70 -3.18
C PRO A 67 -5.81 -9.41 -2.50
N VAL A 68 -4.51 -9.28 -2.23
CA VAL A 68 -3.92 -8.08 -1.62
C VAL A 68 -3.55 -7.05 -2.69
N PHE A 69 -2.97 -7.49 -3.80
CA PHE A 69 -2.59 -6.57 -4.88
C PHE A 69 -3.74 -6.16 -5.79
N LYS A 70 -4.76 -7.00 -5.99
CA LYS A 70 -5.91 -6.65 -6.83
C LYS A 70 -6.56 -5.32 -6.41
N PRO A 71 -6.91 -5.07 -5.13
CA PRO A 71 -7.47 -3.79 -4.72
C PRO A 71 -6.52 -2.59 -4.96
N LEU A 72 -5.21 -2.78 -4.77
CA LEU A 72 -4.22 -1.73 -5.01
C LEU A 72 -4.09 -1.40 -6.50
N LEU A 73 -4.10 -2.42 -7.37
CA LEU A 73 -4.09 -2.26 -8.84
C LEU A 73 -5.36 -1.58 -9.35
N GLU A 74 -6.51 -1.85 -8.73
CA GLU A 74 -7.75 -1.14 -9.06
C GLU A 74 -7.67 0.33 -8.62
N ALA A 75 -7.18 0.58 -7.41
CA ALA A 75 -7.03 1.93 -6.89
C ALA A 75 -5.98 2.75 -7.67
N SER A 76 -4.94 2.10 -8.21
CA SER A 76 -3.88 2.76 -8.98
C SER A 76 -4.35 3.32 -10.33
N LYS A 77 -5.59 3.04 -10.75
CA LYS A 77 -6.18 3.62 -11.96
C LYS A 77 -6.56 5.09 -11.78
N GLU A 78 -6.68 5.55 -10.53
CA GLU A 78 -7.10 6.92 -10.20
C GLU A 78 -5.97 7.77 -9.59
N ILE A 79 -4.88 7.15 -9.13
CA ILE A 79 -3.69 7.81 -8.54
C ILE A 79 -2.50 6.85 -8.61
N ASP A 80 -1.29 7.35 -8.89
CA ASP A 80 -0.10 6.48 -8.90
C ASP A 80 0.26 6.04 -7.48
N LEU A 81 0.69 4.78 -7.33
CA LEU A 81 1.02 4.19 -6.04
C LEU A 81 2.44 3.60 -6.05
N LEU A 82 3.23 3.93 -5.03
CA LEU A 82 4.47 3.22 -4.70
C LEU A 82 4.26 2.44 -3.40
N VAL A 83 4.12 1.12 -3.54
CA VAL A 83 3.91 0.16 -2.43
C VAL A 83 4.96 -0.94 -2.56
N GLY A 84 5.55 -1.33 -1.43
CA GLY A 84 6.55 -2.40 -1.31
C GLY A 84 6.68 -2.84 0.13
#